data_AF-Q72X88-F1
#
_entry.id   AF-Q72X88-F1
#
_cell.length_a   1.000
_cell.length_b   1.000
_cell.length_c   1.000
_cell.angle_alpha   90.00
_cell.angle_beta   90.00
_cell.angle_gamma   90.00
#
_symmetry.space_group_name_H-M   'P 1'
#
loop_
_entity.id
_entity.type
_entity.pdbx_description
1 polymer ?
#
loop_
_entity_poly.entity_id
_entity_poly.type
_entity_poly.pdbx_seq_one_letter_code
_entity_poly.pdbx_strand_id
1 'polypeptide(L)'
;MIEFANPFVIFEVAGVTMLLAFIALLICVASWVYTDAKAHQMSKGWSVLAVILPFFIGFLLYMVRRSKKKVEGEYRMNFVKKQKVTLVAILASTMFVLLSGFTFAQTLDDAWRAGDIYLENEKQGETSYEAKFSSWDIAGKDIELEYEKDTEVTFSYETDAKRGNLCFSLYERQGEGIRELKEICESKKGTFTVTLKANEKYVLNISGLKVKDGFVKVNWETK
;
A
#
# COMPACT_ATOMS: atom_id res chain seq x y z
N MET A 1 -18.56 -16.70 -12.06
CA MET A 1 -17.09 -16.66 -11.92
C MET A 1 -16.64 -15.29 -12.36
N ILE A 2 -16.31 -14.42 -11.42
CA ILE A 2 -15.62 -13.17 -11.72
C ILE A 2 -14.16 -13.58 -11.80
N GLU A 3 -13.53 -13.47 -12.96
CA GLU A 3 -12.09 -13.63 -13.10
C GLU A 3 -11.44 -12.65 -12.13
N PHE A 4 -10.89 -13.17 -11.02
CA PHE A 4 -9.93 -12.44 -10.21
C PHE A 4 -8.71 -12.24 -11.11
N ALA A 5 -8.71 -11.14 -11.87
CA ALA A 5 -7.51 -10.68 -12.55
C ALA A 5 -6.41 -10.62 -11.50
N ASN A 6 -5.33 -11.37 -11.74
CA ASN A 6 -4.24 -11.52 -10.80
C ASN A 6 -3.79 -10.12 -10.34
N PRO A 7 -3.83 -9.81 -9.03
CA PRO A 7 -3.55 -8.47 -8.53
C PRO A 7 -2.18 -7.97 -8.99
N PHE A 8 -1.21 -8.87 -9.21
CA PHE A 8 0.10 -8.53 -9.80
C PHE A 8 0.00 -8.02 -11.25
N VAL A 9 -0.87 -8.61 -12.08
CA VAL A 9 -1.05 -8.20 -13.48
C VAL A 9 -1.76 -6.85 -13.57
N ILE A 10 -2.80 -6.63 -12.76
CA ILE A 10 -3.49 -5.33 -12.69
C ILE A 10 -2.51 -4.23 -12.30
N PHE A 11 -1.60 -4.56 -11.39
CA PHE A 11 -0.64 -3.65 -10.83
C PHE A 11 0.49 -3.26 -11.78
N GLU A 12 1.08 -4.24 -12.47
CA GLU A 12 2.06 -3.96 -13.54
C GLU A 12 1.45 -3.10 -14.65
N VAL A 13 0.23 -3.43 -15.06
CA VAL A 13 -0.51 -2.67 -16.08
C VAL A 13 -0.77 -1.23 -15.61
N ALA A 14 -1.16 -1.03 -14.35
CA ALA A 14 -1.37 0.30 -13.79
C ALA A 14 -0.05 1.11 -13.77
N GLY A 15 1.05 0.52 -13.32
CA GLY A 15 2.37 1.16 -13.29
C GLY A 15 2.86 1.57 -14.66
N VAL A 16 2.78 0.67 -15.65
CA VAL A 16 3.16 0.95 -17.04
C VAL A 16 2.28 2.06 -17.63
N THR A 17 0.97 2.03 -17.36
CA THR A 17 0.03 3.05 -17.84
C THR A 17 0.37 4.43 -17.27
N MET A 18 0.71 4.51 -15.98
CA MET A 18 1.14 5.78 -15.36
C MET A 18 2.45 6.30 -15.93
N LEU A 19 3.43 5.43 -16.17
CA LEU A 19 4.70 5.82 -16.79
C LEU A 19 4.48 6.39 -18.19
N LEU A 20 3.66 5.73 -19.01
CA LEU A 20 3.31 6.20 -20.35
C LEU A 20 2.55 7.54 -20.30
N ALA A 21 1.59 7.70 -19.38
CA ALA A 21 0.88 8.95 -19.18
C ALA A 21 1.82 10.09 -18.78
N PHE A 22 2.80 9.81 -17.92
CA PHE A 22 3.82 10.79 -17.53
C PHE A 22 4.70 11.21 -18.72
N ILE A 23 5.20 10.26 -19.51
CA ILE A 23 5.99 10.55 -20.71
C ILE A 23 5.19 11.38 -21.72
N ALA A 24 3.94 11.00 -21.98
CA ALA A 24 3.04 11.74 -22.87
C ALA A 24 2.85 13.18 -22.39
N LEU A 25 2.70 13.38 -21.07
CA LEU A 25 2.57 14.71 -20.49
C LEU A 25 3.83 15.55 -20.65
N LEU A 26 5.03 14.97 -20.46
CA LEU A 26 6.30 15.67 -20.70
C LEU A 26 6.42 16.11 -22.17
N ILE A 27 6.03 15.25 -23.12
CA ILE A 27 6.04 15.58 -24.56
C ILE A 27 5.08 16.73 -24.86
N CYS A 28 3.86 16.70 -24.29
CA CYS A 28 2.89 17.79 -24.43
C CYS A 28 3.43 19.11 -23.89
N VAL A 29 4.07 19.10 -22.72
CA VAL A 29 4.67 20.30 -22.11
C VAL A 29 5.82 20.83 -22.96
N ALA A 30 6.76 19.98 -23.39
CA ALA A 30 7.87 20.39 -24.25
C ALA A 30 7.36 21.01 -25.56
N SER A 31 6.40 20.34 -26.21
CA SER A 31 5.83 20.79 -27.48
C SER A 31 5.14 22.14 -27.34
N TRP A 32 4.37 22.32 -26.26
CA TRP A 32 3.71 23.58 -25.97
C TRP A 32 4.72 24.69 -25.72
N VAL A 33 5.70 24.49 -24.82
CA VAL A 33 6.74 25.49 -24.53
C VAL A 33 7.51 25.85 -25.78
N TYR A 34 7.81 24.89 -26.65
CA TYR A 34 8.48 25.14 -27.92
C TYR A 34 7.68 26.06 -28.85
N THR A 35 6.39 25.75 -29.07
CA THR A 35 5.51 26.58 -29.92
C THR A 35 5.33 27.98 -29.35
N ASP A 36 5.15 28.08 -28.04
CA ASP A 36 4.94 29.34 -27.34
C ASP A 36 6.22 30.19 -27.31
N ALA A 37 7.39 29.58 -27.09
CA ALA A 37 8.67 30.28 -27.13
C ALA A 37 8.94 30.86 -28.51
N LYS A 38 8.59 30.12 -29.58
CA LYS A 38 8.68 30.62 -30.96
C LYS A 38 7.79 31.85 -31.17
N ALA A 39 6.56 31.82 -30.65
CA ALA A 39 5.62 32.95 -30.76
C ALA A 39 6.09 34.20 -29.98
N HIS A 40 6.80 34.02 -28.86
CA HIS A 40 7.32 35.12 -28.03
C HIS A 40 8.77 35.52 -28.37
N GLN A 41 9.32 35.01 -29.49
CA GLN A 41 10.72 35.20 -29.89
C GLN A 41 11.70 34.90 -28.73
N MET A 42 11.49 33.78 -28.06
CA MET A 42 12.32 33.25 -26.98
C MET A 42 13.11 32.04 -27.47
N SER A 43 14.21 31.71 -26.78
CA SER A 43 15.04 30.56 -27.14
C SER A 43 14.24 29.25 -27.09
N LYS A 44 14.44 28.38 -28.09
CA LYS A 44 13.86 27.04 -28.11
C LYS A 44 14.35 26.15 -26.96
N GLY A 45 15.51 26.48 -26.37
CA GLY A 45 16.08 25.77 -25.23
C GLY A 45 15.20 25.78 -23.97
N TRP A 46 14.23 26.69 -23.89
CA TRP A 46 13.23 26.69 -22.81
C TRP A 46 12.35 25.43 -22.80
N SER A 47 12.12 24.79 -23.96
CA SER A 47 11.36 23.54 -24.04
C SER A 47 12.08 22.37 -23.36
N VAL A 48 13.41 22.31 -23.53
CA VAL A 48 14.28 21.32 -22.89
C VAL A 48 14.36 21.59 -21.39
N LEU A 49 14.58 22.85 -21.00
CA LEU A 49 14.61 23.25 -19.59
C LEU A 49 13.30 22.93 -18.87
N ALA A 50 12.16 23.06 -19.57
CA ALA A 50 10.83 22.83 -19.01
C ALA A 50 10.57 21.37 -18.58
N VAL A 51 11.27 20.42 -19.19
CA VAL A 51 11.08 18.98 -18.97
C VAL A 51 12.21 18.34 -18.18
N ILE A 52 13.45 18.85 -18.31
CA ILE A 52 14.61 18.34 -17.55
C ILE A 52 14.47 18.62 -16.06
N LEU A 53 13.92 19.79 -15.70
CA LEU A 53 13.76 20.14 -14.29
C LEU A 53 12.58 19.37 -13.68
N PRO A 54 12.79 18.71 -12.53
CA PRO A 54 11.77 17.91 -11.88
C PRO A 54 10.55 18.77 -11.51
N PHE A 55 9.40 18.11 -11.36
CA PHE A 55 8.13 18.73 -10.97
C PHE A 55 7.70 19.93 -11.82
N PHE A 56 8.08 19.95 -13.10
CA PHE A 56 7.74 21.05 -14.02
C PHE A 56 8.26 22.42 -13.55
N ILE A 57 9.30 22.46 -12.70
CA ILE A 57 9.90 23.71 -12.22
C ILE A 57 10.40 24.55 -13.40
N GLY A 58 10.99 23.90 -14.41
CA GLY A 58 11.44 24.59 -15.62
C GLY A 58 10.30 25.23 -16.41
N PHE A 59 9.12 24.60 -16.41
CA PHE A 59 7.92 25.15 -17.03
C PHE A 59 7.43 26.40 -16.27
N LEU A 60 7.43 26.37 -14.93
CA LEU A 60 7.08 27.53 -14.12
C LEU A 60 8.07 28.70 -14.34
N LEU A 61 9.37 28.41 -14.37
CA LEU A 61 10.40 29.40 -14.67
C LEU A 61 10.21 30.02 -16.07
N TYR A 62 9.88 29.19 -17.06
CA TYR A 62 9.52 29.65 -18.39
C TYR A 62 8.33 30.63 -18.36
N MET A 63 7.25 30.28 -17.64
CA MET A 63 6.06 31.12 -17.51
C MET A 63 6.37 32.49 -16.87
N VAL A 64 7.20 32.51 -15.81
CA VAL A 64 7.65 33.75 -15.17
C VAL A 64 8.52 34.59 -16.10
N ARG A 65 9.41 33.96 -16.86
CA ARG A 65 10.26 34.69 -17.81
C ARG A 65 9.44 35.29 -18.95
N ARG A 66 8.46 34.53 -19.41
CA ARG A 66 7.55 34.89 -20.49
C ARG A 66 6.62 36.02 -20.11
N SER A 67 6.06 36.04 -18.89
CA SER A 67 5.12 37.09 -18.46
C SER A 67 5.70 38.51 -18.52
N LYS A 68 7.04 38.63 -18.53
CA LYS A 68 7.78 39.89 -18.70
C LYS A 68 7.88 40.36 -20.16
N LYS A 69 7.52 39.56 -21.16
CA LYS A 69 7.49 39.97 -22.59
C LYS A 69 6.05 40.26 -23.02
N LYS A 70 5.80 41.46 -23.57
CA LYS A 70 4.52 41.82 -24.19
C LYS A 70 4.51 41.42 -25.67
N VAL A 71 3.42 40.79 -26.13
CA VAL A 71 3.08 40.56 -27.55
C VAL A 71 1.98 41.55 -27.93
N GLU A 72 2.01 42.33 -29.02
CA GLU A 72 0.96 43.32 -29.36
C GLU A 72 -0.14 42.77 -30.30
N GLY A 73 -1.38 43.29 -30.21
CA GLY A 73 -2.48 43.09 -31.19
C GLY A 73 -3.71 42.27 -30.75
N GLU A 74 -4.83 42.39 -31.49
CA GLU A 74 -6.13 41.68 -31.30
C GLU A 74 -6.02 40.13 -31.36
N TYR A 75 -4.98 39.62 -32.02
CA TYR A 75 -4.58 38.21 -31.98
C TYR A 75 -4.30 37.71 -30.54
N ARG A 76 -4.09 38.63 -29.57
CA ARG A 76 -3.94 38.34 -28.13
C ARG A 76 -5.14 37.64 -27.53
N MET A 77 -6.39 38.05 -27.77
CA MET A 77 -7.50 37.60 -26.92
C MET A 77 -7.82 36.12 -27.11
N ASN A 78 -7.88 35.66 -28.37
CA ASN A 78 -8.14 34.24 -28.68
C ASN A 78 -6.95 33.36 -28.30
N PHE A 79 -5.72 33.84 -28.51
CA PHE A 79 -4.51 33.12 -28.10
C PHE A 79 -4.43 32.99 -26.57
N VAL A 80 -4.65 34.08 -25.83
CA VAL A 80 -4.62 34.09 -24.35
C VAL A 80 -5.74 33.22 -23.75
N LYS A 81 -6.95 33.20 -24.33
CA LYS A 81 -8.03 32.29 -23.87
C LYS A 81 -7.66 30.82 -24.09
N LYS A 82 -7.27 30.44 -25.30
CA LYS A 82 -6.88 29.06 -25.63
C LYS A 82 -5.71 28.59 -24.76
N GLN A 83 -4.76 29.47 -24.52
CA GLN A 83 -3.58 29.22 -23.73
C GLN A 83 -3.84 29.10 -22.22
N LYS A 84 -4.76 29.90 -21.65
CA LYS A 84 -5.20 29.72 -20.24
C LYS A 84 -5.84 28.35 -20.03
N VAL A 85 -6.66 27.91 -20.99
CA VAL A 85 -7.28 26.57 -20.94
C VAL A 85 -6.21 25.47 -21.04
N THR A 86 -5.24 25.60 -21.94
CA THR A 86 -4.13 24.63 -22.04
C THR A 86 -3.27 24.58 -20.78
N LEU A 87 -3.01 25.72 -20.14
CA LEU A 87 -2.28 25.78 -18.87
C LEU A 87 -3.01 25.04 -17.75
N VAL A 88 -4.32 25.29 -17.60
CA VAL A 88 -5.15 24.61 -16.60
C VAL A 88 -5.20 23.11 -16.86
N ALA A 89 -5.30 22.70 -18.13
CA ALA A 89 -5.25 21.29 -18.50
C ALA A 89 -3.91 20.64 -18.13
N ILE A 90 -2.78 21.27 -18.45
CA ILE A 90 -1.45 20.77 -18.09
C ILE A 90 -1.31 20.63 -16.56
N LEU A 91 -1.66 21.67 -15.80
CA LEU A 91 -1.57 21.63 -14.33
C LEU A 91 -2.47 20.56 -13.72
N ALA A 92 -3.71 20.43 -14.20
CA ALA A 92 -4.64 19.41 -13.75
C ALA A 92 -4.14 18.00 -14.06
N SER A 93 -3.64 17.77 -15.28
CA SER A 93 -3.06 16.49 -15.68
C SER A 93 -1.79 16.16 -14.89
N THR A 94 -0.92 17.14 -14.63
CA THR A 94 0.26 16.96 -13.77
C THR A 94 -0.14 16.55 -12.36
N MET A 95 -1.10 17.26 -11.77
CA MET A 95 -1.58 16.95 -10.42
C MET A 95 -2.20 15.56 -10.34
N PHE A 96 -2.96 15.16 -11.37
CA PHE A 96 -3.52 13.81 -11.48
C PHE A 96 -2.43 12.73 -11.56
N VAL A 97 -1.39 12.94 -12.38
CA VAL A 97 -0.26 11.99 -12.50
C VAL A 97 0.54 11.90 -11.18
N LEU A 98 0.75 13.02 -10.48
CA LEU A 98 1.44 13.01 -9.18
C LEU A 98 0.63 12.32 -8.08
N LEU A 99 -0.68 12.58 -8.01
CA LEU A 99 -1.57 11.94 -7.02
C LEU A 99 -1.70 10.44 -7.29
N SER A 100 -1.91 10.04 -8.56
CA SER A 100 -1.97 8.63 -8.93
C SER A 100 -0.65 7.90 -8.67
N GLY A 101 0.48 8.50 -9.03
CA GLY A 101 1.81 7.96 -8.73
C GLY A 101 2.06 7.80 -7.22
N PHE A 102 1.64 8.76 -6.39
CA PHE A 102 1.73 8.65 -4.94
C PHE A 102 0.88 7.50 -4.38
N THR A 103 -0.38 7.40 -4.81
CA THR A 103 -1.24 6.28 -4.39
C THR A 103 -0.71 4.92 -4.85
N PHE A 104 -0.08 4.86 -6.02
CA PHE A 104 0.56 3.65 -6.52
C PHE A 104 1.79 3.26 -5.70
N ALA A 105 2.66 4.24 -5.35
CA ALA A 105 3.81 3.99 -4.49
C ALA A 105 3.39 3.51 -3.08
N GLN A 106 2.30 4.04 -2.53
CA GLN A 106 1.73 3.54 -1.27
C GLN A 106 1.20 2.11 -1.41
N THR A 107 0.52 1.83 -2.52
CA THR A 107 0.00 0.48 -2.80
C THR A 107 1.14 -0.51 -3.03
N LEU A 108 2.24 -0.09 -3.67
CA LEU A 108 3.51 -0.84 -3.78
C LEU A 108 4.08 -1.18 -2.41
N ASP A 109 4.28 -0.19 -1.55
CA ASP A 109 4.84 -0.42 -0.21
C ASP A 109 3.92 -1.35 0.62
N ASP A 110 2.61 -1.16 0.54
CA ASP A 110 1.65 -2.02 1.22
C ASP A 110 1.62 -3.44 0.64
N ALA A 111 1.74 -3.62 -0.67
CA ALA A 111 1.76 -4.94 -1.32
C ALA A 111 3.10 -5.65 -1.12
N TRP A 112 4.22 -4.93 -1.06
CA TRP A 112 5.54 -5.49 -0.82
C TRP A 112 5.74 -5.89 0.64
N ARG A 113 5.06 -5.22 1.57
CA ARG A 113 4.95 -5.63 2.97
C ARG A 113 3.86 -6.66 3.21
N ALA A 114 2.97 -6.88 2.25
CA ALA A 114 1.93 -7.88 2.37
C ALA A 114 2.54 -9.27 2.19
N GLY A 115 2.42 -10.11 3.20
CA GLY A 115 2.98 -11.47 3.25
C GLY A 115 4.04 -11.71 4.32
N ASP A 116 4.60 -10.68 4.96
CA ASP A 116 5.63 -10.84 5.98
C ASP A 116 5.18 -10.36 7.36
N ILE A 117 5.57 -11.10 8.40
CA ILE A 117 5.46 -10.67 9.79
C ILE A 117 6.76 -9.96 10.16
N TYR A 118 6.67 -8.68 10.51
CA TYR A 118 7.81 -7.89 10.95
C TYR A 118 7.78 -7.72 12.47
N LEU A 119 8.52 -8.59 13.15
CA LEU A 119 8.64 -8.61 14.61
C LEU A 119 9.74 -7.66 15.07
N GLU A 120 9.41 -6.75 15.98
CA GLU A 120 10.38 -5.97 16.74
C GLU A 120 10.96 -6.78 17.90
N ASN A 121 10.15 -7.66 18.48
CA ASN A 121 10.53 -8.56 19.55
C ASN A 121 9.61 -9.79 19.54
N GLU A 122 10.17 -10.94 19.89
CA GLU A 122 9.45 -12.21 20.02
C GLU A 122 9.95 -12.97 21.24
N LYS A 123 9.02 -13.47 22.04
CA LYS A 123 9.28 -14.37 23.16
C LYS A 123 8.26 -15.50 23.12
N GLN A 124 8.74 -16.71 22.95
CA GLN A 124 7.93 -17.91 23.04
C GLN A 124 8.39 -18.73 24.25
N GLY A 125 7.48 -18.93 25.19
CA GLY A 125 7.63 -19.85 26.33
C GLY A 125 6.94 -21.19 26.05
N GLU A 126 6.95 -22.09 27.04
CA GLU A 126 6.26 -23.38 26.95
C GLU A 126 4.73 -23.23 26.89
N THR A 127 4.19 -22.24 27.59
CA THR A 127 2.75 -21.98 27.74
C THR A 127 2.35 -20.55 27.37
N SER A 128 3.23 -19.83 26.68
CA SER A 128 3.00 -18.44 26.32
C SER A 128 3.69 -18.02 25.03
N TYR A 129 3.10 -17.04 24.37
CA TYR A 129 3.64 -16.38 23.21
C TYR A 129 3.41 -14.87 23.32
N GLU A 130 4.49 -14.09 23.19
CA GLU A 130 4.44 -12.65 23.19
C GLU A 130 5.25 -12.11 22.01
N ALA A 131 4.67 -11.18 21.26
CA ALA A 131 5.37 -10.51 20.19
C ALA A 131 4.97 -9.05 20.09
N LYS A 132 5.96 -8.20 19.83
CA LYS A 132 5.75 -6.82 19.40
C LYS A 132 6.09 -6.72 17.94
N PHE A 133 5.22 -6.12 17.15
CA PHE A 133 5.33 -6.13 15.69
C PHE A 133 5.10 -4.74 15.12
N SER A 134 5.79 -4.44 14.02
CA SER A 134 5.49 -3.28 13.17
C SER A 134 4.49 -3.65 12.08
N SER A 135 4.44 -4.93 11.67
CA SER A 135 3.49 -5.46 10.69
C SER A 135 3.19 -6.92 10.96
N TRP A 136 1.93 -7.32 10.76
CA TRP A 136 1.46 -8.70 10.85
C TRP A 136 0.43 -8.95 9.74
N ASP A 137 0.72 -9.92 8.87
CA ASP A 137 -0.06 -10.14 7.65
C ASP A 137 -0.28 -11.64 7.36
N ILE A 138 -0.67 -11.97 6.12
CA ILE A 138 -1.32 -13.24 5.71
C ILE A 138 -0.55 -14.51 6.10
N ALA A 139 0.77 -14.45 6.28
CA ALA A 139 1.58 -15.61 6.65
C ALA A 139 1.16 -16.23 8.00
N GLY A 140 0.64 -15.44 8.94
CA GLY A 140 0.27 -15.90 10.28
C GLY A 140 1.44 -16.52 11.07
N LYS A 141 1.24 -16.72 12.38
CA LYS A 141 2.19 -17.44 13.24
C LYS A 141 1.53 -18.71 13.72
N ASP A 142 2.14 -19.84 13.41
CA ASP A 142 1.72 -21.16 13.90
C ASP A 142 2.45 -21.53 15.18
N ILE A 143 1.70 -21.98 16.17
CA ILE A 143 2.17 -22.54 17.44
C ILE A 143 1.60 -23.95 17.55
N GLU A 144 2.48 -24.95 17.53
CA GLU A 144 2.08 -26.36 17.62
C GLU A 144 1.81 -26.76 19.07
N LEU A 145 0.75 -27.54 19.28
CA LEU A 145 0.29 -28.04 20.58
C LEU A 145 -0.03 -29.53 20.46
N GLU A 146 0.45 -30.32 21.42
CA GLU A 146 0.22 -31.77 21.51
C GLU A 146 0.19 -32.18 22.98
N TYR A 147 -0.74 -33.05 23.35
CA TYR A 147 -0.93 -33.50 24.74
C TYR A 147 -1.08 -35.02 24.78
N GLU A 148 -0.49 -35.67 25.79
CA GLU A 148 -0.54 -37.15 25.95
C GLU A 148 -1.92 -37.67 26.38
N LYS A 149 -2.77 -36.79 26.93
CA LYS A 149 -4.09 -37.11 27.47
C LYS A 149 -5.10 -36.07 27.00
N ASP A 150 -6.38 -36.46 27.03
CA ASP A 150 -7.47 -35.52 26.81
C ASP A 150 -7.36 -34.38 27.83
N THR A 151 -7.18 -33.15 27.34
CA THR A 151 -6.80 -32.00 28.16
C THR A 151 -7.72 -30.83 27.85
N GLU A 152 -8.29 -30.23 28.89
CA GLU A 152 -9.01 -28.96 28.77
C GLU A 152 -7.98 -27.81 28.83
N VAL A 153 -7.91 -27.03 27.75
CA VAL A 153 -6.96 -25.92 27.61
C VAL A 153 -7.73 -24.61 27.53
N THR A 154 -7.34 -23.64 28.36
CA THR A 154 -7.88 -22.28 28.31
C THR A 154 -6.83 -21.33 27.78
N PHE A 155 -7.15 -20.67 26.66
CA PHE A 155 -6.34 -19.64 26.05
C PHE A 155 -6.79 -18.27 26.52
N SER A 156 -5.84 -17.43 26.92
CA SER A 156 -6.06 -16.02 27.25
C SER A 156 -5.23 -15.17 26.31
N TYR A 157 -5.88 -14.26 25.58
CA TYR A 157 -5.22 -13.41 24.60
C TYR A 157 -5.40 -11.93 24.91
N GLU A 158 -4.39 -11.14 24.57
CA GLU A 158 -4.38 -9.69 24.63
C GLU A 158 -3.68 -9.14 23.37
N THR A 159 -4.29 -8.12 22.76
CA THR A 159 -3.79 -7.50 21.52
C THR A 159 -3.96 -5.99 21.59
N ASP A 160 -3.00 -5.24 21.11
CA ASP A 160 -3.21 -3.83 20.77
C ASP A 160 -2.59 -3.57 19.42
N ALA A 161 -3.42 -3.37 18.40
CA ALA A 161 -2.99 -3.02 17.06
C ALA A 161 -3.55 -1.65 16.70
N LYS A 162 -2.70 -0.75 16.18
CA LYS A 162 -3.15 0.58 15.75
C LYS A 162 -3.99 0.53 14.48
N ARG A 163 -3.81 -0.50 13.66
CA ARG A 163 -4.57 -0.76 12.44
C ARG A 163 -4.79 -2.26 12.26
N GLY A 164 -5.96 -2.62 11.72
CA GLY A 164 -6.36 -4.02 11.49
C GLY A 164 -6.72 -4.73 12.80
N ASN A 165 -7.16 -5.98 12.67
CA ASN A 165 -7.42 -6.88 13.80
C ASN A 165 -6.62 -8.16 13.60
N LEU A 166 -6.14 -8.74 14.70
CA LEU A 166 -5.61 -10.10 14.72
C LEU A 166 -6.76 -11.09 14.93
N CYS A 167 -6.62 -12.26 14.34
CA CYS A 167 -7.48 -13.41 14.51
C CYS A 167 -6.67 -14.56 15.12
N PHE A 168 -7.29 -15.27 16.05
CA PHE A 168 -6.76 -16.46 16.69
C PHE A 168 -7.58 -17.65 16.22
N SER A 169 -6.94 -18.56 15.51
CA SER A 169 -7.61 -19.73 14.94
C SER A 169 -6.92 -20.99 15.44
N LEU A 170 -7.70 -21.91 16.01
CA LEU A 170 -7.21 -23.20 16.47
C LEU A 170 -7.64 -24.28 15.49
N TYR A 171 -6.67 -24.98 14.94
CA TYR A 171 -6.89 -26.06 13.99
C TYR A 171 -6.42 -27.40 14.54
N GLU A 172 -7.11 -28.46 14.15
CA GLU A 172 -6.69 -29.85 14.27
C GLU A 172 -6.03 -30.29 12.95
N ARG A 173 -4.82 -30.85 13.03
CA ARG A 173 -4.04 -31.29 11.86
C ARG A 173 -4.22 -32.80 11.67
N GLN A 174 -5.09 -33.20 10.75
CA GLN A 174 -5.34 -34.61 10.43
C GLN A 174 -4.74 -34.95 9.05
N GLY A 175 -3.48 -35.40 9.03
CA GLY A 175 -2.80 -35.73 7.77
C GLY A 175 -2.66 -34.50 6.86
N GLU A 176 -3.25 -34.54 5.66
CA GLU A 176 -3.33 -33.40 4.73
C GLU A 176 -4.52 -32.45 5.01
N GLY A 177 -5.42 -32.83 5.91
CA GLY A 177 -6.60 -32.04 6.27
C GLY A 177 -6.36 -31.10 7.45
N ILE A 178 -6.94 -29.90 7.36
CA ILE A 178 -6.98 -28.92 8.46
C ILE A 178 -8.45 -28.73 8.84
N ARG A 179 -8.78 -28.97 10.11
CA ARG A 179 -10.12 -28.72 10.64
C ARG A 179 -10.06 -27.58 11.63
N GLU A 180 -10.79 -26.50 11.36
CA GLU A 180 -10.94 -25.39 12.31
C GLU A 180 -11.87 -25.78 13.46
N LEU A 181 -11.38 -25.61 14.69
CA LEU A 181 -12.13 -25.85 15.92
C LEU A 181 -12.73 -24.56 16.47
N LYS A 182 -11.98 -23.46 16.36
CA LYS A 182 -12.36 -22.16 16.90
C LYS A 182 -11.62 -21.05 16.15
N GLU A 183 -12.32 -20.00 15.78
CA GLU A 183 -11.74 -18.74 15.30
C GLU A 183 -12.29 -17.58 16.14
N ILE A 184 -11.41 -16.63 16.49
CA ILE A 184 -11.76 -15.42 17.23
C ILE A 184 -11.00 -14.23 16.64
N CYS A 185 -11.73 -13.25 16.13
CA CYS A 185 -11.18 -12.01 15.55
C CYS A 185 -11.54 -10.75 16.37
N GLU A 186 -11.80 -10.92 17.67
CA GLU A 186 -12.24 -9.83 18.54
C GLU A 186 -11.09 -8.92 18.98
N SER A 187 -11.39 -7.63 19.12
CA SER A 187 -10.40 -6.61 19.46
C SER A 187 -10.16 -6.50 20.97
N LYS A 188 -8.88 -6.60 21.35
CA LYS A 188 -8.24 -6.19 22.62
C LYS A 188 -7.89 -7.28 23.61
N LYS A 189 -8.86 -8.08 24.08
CA LYS A 189 -8.59 -9.17 25.03
C LYS A 189 -9.75 -10.12 25.14
N GLY A 190 -9.47 -11.37 25.47
CA GLY A 190 -10.50 -12.35 25.76
C GLY A 190 -9.91 -13.69 26.19
N THR A 191 -10.80 -14.64 26.44
CA THR A 191 -10.42 -16.01 26.76
C THR A 191 -11.32 -16.99 26.02
N PHE A 192 -10.79 -18.16 25.71
CA PHE A 192 -11.59 -19.27 25.19
C PHE A 192 -11.03 -20.60 25.69
N THR A 193 -11.93 -21.55 25.94
CA THR A 193 -11.60 -22.87 26.46
C THR A 193 -12.01 -23.93 25.44
N VAL A 194 -11.15 -24.92 25.24
CA VAL A 194 -11.37 -26.04 24.33
C VAL A 194 -10.94 -27.34 25.00
N THR A 195 -11.54 -28.45 24.62
CA THR A 195 -11.07 -29.79 25.01
C THR A 195 -10.31 -30.40 23.84
N LEU A 196 -9.01 -30.67 24.05
CA LEU A 196 -8.13 -31.29 23.07
C LEU A 196 -7.99 -32.77 23.38
N LYS A 197 -8.08 -33.61 22.34
CA LYS A 197 -7.89 -35.06 22.46
C LYS A 197 -6.41 -35.43 22.57
N ALA A 198 -6.14 -36.51 23.29
CA ALA A 198 -4.82 -37.12 23.44
C ALA A 198 -4.18 -37.49 22.08
N ASN A 199 -2.87 -37.27 21.95
CA ASN A 199 -2.02 -37.67 20.82
C ASN A 199 -2.46 -37.11 19.45
N GLU A 200 -3.25 -36.03 19.45
CA GLU A 200 -3.61 -35.28 18.25
C GLU A 200 -2.76 -33.99 18.18
N LYS A 201 -2.45 -33.56 16.95
CA LYS A 201 -1.67 -32.34 16.71
C LYS A 201 -2.59 -31.17 16.45
N TYR A 202 -2.44 -30.13 17.24
CA TYR A 202 -3.18 -28.88 17.09
C TYR A 202 -2.23 -27.73 16.73
N VAL A 203 -2.75 -26.75 16.01
CA VAL A 203 -2.03 -25.54 15.65
C VAL A 203 -2.86 -24.34 16.08
N LEU A 204 -2.33 -23.55 16.99
CA LEU A 204 -2.82 -22.20 17.25
C LEU A 204 -2.17 -21.27 16.23
N ASN A 205 -2.95 -20.75 15.30
CA ASN A 205 -2.55 -19.76 14.33
C ASN A 205 -2.96 -18.36 14.81
N ILE A 206 -2.03 -17.43 14.74
CA ILE A 206 -2.28 -16.01 14.93
C ILE A 206 -2.14 -15.34 13.57
N SER A 207 -3.24 -14.94 12.96
CA SER A 207 -3.27 -14.31 11.65
C SER A 207 -3.80 -12.87 11.72
N GLY A 208 -3.56 -12.11 10.67
CA GLY A 208 -4.05 -10.76 10.55
C GLY A 208 -3.97 -10.30 9.10
N LEU A 209 -4.78 -9.33 8.72
CA LEU A 209 -4.71 -8.69 7.41
C LEU A 209 -4.40 -7.21 7.58
N LYS A 210 -3.26 -6.77 7.04
CA LYS A 210 -2.79 -5.38 7.11
C LYS A 210 -2.72 -4.83 8.54
N VAL A 211 -2.35 -5.68 9.50
CA VAL A 211 -2.22 -5.28 10.90
C VAL A 211 -0.88 -4.57 11.07
N LYS A 212 -0.90 -3.36 11.66
CA LYS A 212 0.31 -2.55 11.81
C LYS A 212 0.46 -2.02 13.23
N ASP A 213 1.72 -1.89 13.64
CA ASP A 213 2.18 -1.28 14.88
C ASP A 213 1.40 -1.74 16.11
N GLY A 214 1.86 -2.83 16.74
CA GLY A 214 1.13 -3.41 17.85
C GLY A 214 1.88 -4.46 18.63
N PHE A 215 1.13 -5.12 19.52
CA PHE A 215 1.59 -6.31 20.22
C PHE A 215 0.50 -7.36 20.30
N VAL A 216 0.94 -8.61 20.46
CA VAL A 216 0.10 -9.76 20.75
C VAL A 216 0.71 -10.52 21.92
N LYS A 217 -0.16 -10.98 22.82
CA LYS A 217 0.18 -11.87 23.92
C LYS A 217 -0.88 -12.95 24.00
N VAL A 218 -0.45 -14.20 24.05
CA VAL A 218 -1.31 -15.35 24.27
C VAL A 218 -0.68 -16.23 25.34
N ASN A 219 -1.46 -16.62 26.33
CA ASN A 219 -1.09 -17.63 27.32
C ASN A 219 -2.09 -18.78 27.25
N TRP A 220 -1.66 -20.00 27.52
CA TRP A 220 -2.54 -21.15 27.62
C TRP A 220 -2.26 -21.98 28.86
N GLU A 221 -3.31 -22.41 29.55
CA GLU A 221 -3.21 -23.19 30.77
C GLU A 221 -4.04 -24.47 30.65
N THR A 222 -3.47 -25.58 31.11
CA THR A 222 -4.14 -26.88 31.23
C THR A 222 -4.85 -26.97 32.59
N LYS A 223 -6.05 -27.54 32.62
CA LYS A 223 -6.75 -27.87 33.86
C LYS A 223 -6.48 -29.29 34.35
#